data_AF-A0A453MYP1-F1
#
_entry.id   AF-A0A453MYP1-F1
#
_cell.length_a   1.000
_cell.length_b   1.000
_cell.length_c   1.000
_cell.angle_alpha   90.00
_cell.angle_beta   90.00
_cell.angle_gamma   90.00
#
_symmetry.space_group_name_H-M   'P 1'
#
loop_
_entity.id
_entity.type
_entity.pdbx_description
1 polymer ?
#
loop_
_entity_poly.entity_id
_entity_poly.type
_entity_poly.pdbx_seq_one_letter_code
_entity_poly.pdbx_strand_id
1 'polypeptide(L)'
;MDVSALKQGRFVIGEMGRGVDLNRNWSVDWGKKEKDYNPFEEDPGTAPFSEPEAQIMQELSKSFKPHIWVNVHSGMEALFMPYDHKNTTPDGAPSHLMRSVLENVNHRNFQDSCLVGSGGGAVGYLAHGTTTDYLYDIAKVPMPFTFEIYGDEKASTDDCFKMFNPVDKITFDRVINKWCMAFLILFEEGLRTLPDDQVVSQGALDNWVPMGGEILERNMDQKSGGENGKLEGLDLGMQELKTYFRLFMLSTFLLMFMFCSRISKNRSRDSDEQSTA
;
A
#
# COMPACT_ATOMS: atom_id res chain seq x y z
N MET A 1 11.47 -21.31 -7.25
CA MET A 1 11.32 -21.00 -5.82
C MET A 1 10.63 -22.20 -5.17
N ASP A 2 11.19 -22.73 -4.08
CA ASP A 2 10.82 -24.05 -3.54
C ASP A 2 9.77 -23.91 -2.42
N VAL A 3 8.82 -24.85 -2.43
CA VAL A 3 7.48 -24.82 -1.82
C VAL A 3 7.52 -25.32 -0.36
N SER A 4 8.62 -25.10 0.36
CA SER A 4 8.84 -25.69 1.69
C SER A 4 8.11 -24.94 2.82
N ALA A 5 7.67 -23.70 2.60
CA ALA A 5 6.99 -22.88 3.62
C ALA A 5 5.51 -23.23 3.86
N LEU A 6 4.87 -23.97 2.95
CA LEU A 6 3.42 -24.25 2.98
C LEU A 6 2.96 -25.22 4.08
N LYS A 7 3.87 -25.87 4.84
CA LYS A 7 3.49 -26.90 5.83
C LYS A 7 3.46 -26.48 7.30
N GLN A 8 3.70 -25.21 7.64
CA GLN A 8 3.85 -24.81 9.05
C GLN A 8 3.03 -23.59 9.49
N GLY A 9 1.85 -23.38 8.89
CA GLY A 9 0.88 -22.39 9.42
C GLY A 9 1.44 -20.97 9.51
N ARG A 10 2.39 -20.64 8.63
CA ARG A 10 2.97 -19.30 8.50
C ARG A 10 2.32 -18.61 7.32
N PHE A 11 1.66 -17.50 7.59
CA PHE A 11 1.08 -16.60 6.61
C PHE A 11 2.14 -16.21 5.57
N VAL A 12 1.92 -16.55 4.31
CA VAL A 12 2.59 -15.87 3.20
C VAL A 12 1.94 -14.49 3.09
N ILE A 13 2.75 -13.44 3.16
CA ILE A 13 2.26 -12.05 3.08
C ILE A 13 1.91 -11.81 1.60
N GLY A 14 0.61 -11.93 1.29
CA GLY A 14 0.06 -11.81 -0.06
C GLY A 14 -1.22 -12.63 -0.25
N GLU A 15 -1.31 -13.75 0.47
CA GLU A 15 -2.46 -14.66 0.44
C GLU A 15 -3.29 -14.52 1.72
N MET A 16 -4.32 -13.66 1.73
CA MET A 16 -5.25 -13.64 2.87
C MET A 16 -6.33 -14.72 2.72
N GLY A 17 -6.18 -15.81 3.45
CA GLY A 17 -7.23 -16.79 3.82
C GLY A 17 -7.77 -17.69 2.70
N ARG A 18 -7.72 -17.27 1.43
CA ARG A 18 -8.22 -18.01 0.26
C ARG A 18 -7.16 -18.33 -0.79
N GLY A 19 -5.90 -17.89 -0.61
CA GLY A 19 -4.81 -18.14 -1.55
C GLY A 19 -4.79 -17.20 -2.77
N VAL A 20 -5.56 -16.11 -2.75
CA VAL A 20 -5.61 -15.13 -3.86
C VAL A 20 -4.56 -14.04 -3.63
N ASP A 21 -3.77 -13.72 -4.66
CA ASP A 21 -2.89 -12.56 -4.69
C ASP A 21 -3.70 -11.29 -4.97
N LEU A 22 -3.82 -10.42 -3.96
CA LEU A 22 -4.54 -9.15 -4.07
C LEU A 22 -3.97 -8.21 -5.13
N ASN A 23 -2.69 -8.33 -5.45
CA ASN A 23 -2.03 -7.56 -6.52
C ASN A 23 -2.03 -8.30 -7.87
N ARG A 24 -2.87 -9.35 -8.03
CA ARG A 24 -3.32 -9.91 -9.31
C ARG A 24 -4.84 -9.80 -9.50
N ASN A 25 -5.57 -9.31 -8.50
CA ASN A 25 -7.03 -9.29 -8.46
C ASN A 25 -7.67 -8.07 -9.15
N TRP A 26 -6.92 -7.23 -9.87
CA TRP A 26 -7.45 -6.01 -10.50
C TRP A 26 -7.75 -6.23 -11.99
N SER A 27 -8.65 -5.42 -12.56
CA SER A 27 -9.22 -5.70 -13.89
C SER A 27 -8.31 -5.52 -15.12
N VAL A 28 -7.11 -4.94 -14.99
CA VAL A 28 -6.21 -4.70 -16.15
C VAL A 28 -5.44 -5.97 -16.51
N ASP A 29 -5.64 -6.48 -17.72
CA ASP A 29 -5.07 -7.75 -18.23
C ASP A 29 -5.33 -8.96 -17.28
N TRP A 30 -6.41 -8.89 -16.50
CA TRP A 30 -6.73 -9.87 -15.46
C TRP A 30 -6.80 -11.30 -15.99
N GLY A 31 -6.22 -12.23 -15.24
CA GLY A 31 -6.28 -13.67 -15.53
C GLY A 31 -5.32 -14.13 -16.64
N LYS A 32 -4.56 -13.22 -17.25
CA LYS A 32 -3.48 -13.57 -18.16
C LYS A 32 -2.32 -14.21 -17.39
N LYS A 33 -1.72 -15.23 -17.99
CA LYS A 33 -0.68 -16.06 -17.39
C LYS A 33 0.55 -16.01 -18.26
N GLU A 34 1.67 -15.59 -17.68
CA GLU A 34 2.97 -15.67 -18.33
C GLU A 34 3.52 -17.10 -18.29
N LYS A 35 4.63 -17.33 -19.00
CA LYS A 35 5.22 -18.67 -19.13
C LYS A 35 5.69 -19.26 -17.79
N ASP A 36 6.06 -18.38 -16.87
CA ASP A 36 6.55 -18.63 -15.52
C ASP A 36 5.45 -18.49 -14.45
N TYR A 37 4.19 -18.36 -14.85
CA TYR A 37 3.05 -18.26 -13.94
C TYR A 37 3.01 -19.39 -12.91
N ASN A 38 2.92 -19.01 -11.64
CA ASN A 38 2.75 -19.93 -10.52
C ASN A 38 1.40 -19.70 -9.82
N PRO A 39 0.45 -20.64 -9.87
CA PRO A 39 -0.85 -20.48 -9.23
C PRO A 39 -0.80 -20.42 -7.70
N PHE A 40 0.30 -20.83 -7.06
CA PHE A 40 0.48 -20.72 -5.61
C PHE A 40 1.09 -19.38 -5.16
N GLU A 41 1.46 -18.52 -6.10
CA GLU A 41 2.03 -17.21 -5.81
C GLU A 41 1.21 -16.09 -6.46
N GLU A 42 0.48 -16.41 -7.53
CA GLU A 42 -0.13 -15.43 -8.42
C GLU A 42 -1.58 -15.75 -8.78
N ASP A 43 -2.31 -16.46 -7.92
CA ASP A 43 -3.74 -16.70 -8.16
C ASP A 43 -4.49 -15.36 -8.24
N PRO A 44 -5.05 -14.98 -9.41
CA PRO A 44 -5.75 -13.72 -9.57
C PRO A 44 -7.18 -13.77 -9.01
N GLY A 45 -7.62 -14.90 -8.47
CA GLY A 45 -8.97 -15.11 -7.95
C GLY A 45 -9.96 -15.57 -9.02
N THR A 46 -11.25 -15.55 -8.68
CA THR A 46 -12.32 -16.09 -9.56
C THR A 46 -12.84 -15.08 -10.59
N ALA A 47 -12.64 -13.80 -10.32
CA ALA A 47 -13.02 -12.67 -11.17
C ALA A 47 -12.16 -11.45 -10.74
N PRO A 48 -12.01 -10.43 -11.59
CA PRO A 48 -11.43 -9.18 -11.14
C PRO A 48 -12.28 -8.61 -9.99
N PHE A 49 -11.61 -8.13 -8.94
CA PHE A 49 -12.21 -7.68 -7.70
C PHE A 49 -13.04 -8.77 -6.99
N SER A 50 -12.65 -10.05 -7.08
CA SER A 50 -13.29 -11.12 -6.31
C SER A 50 -13.06 -11.00 -4.79
N GLU A 51 -11.98 -10.33 -4.40
CA GLU A 51 -11.63 -10.15 -3.00
C GLU A 51 -12.24 -8.85 -2.44
N PRO A 52 -12.87 -8.89 -1.26
CA PRO A 52 -13.49 -7.71 -0.67
C PRO A 52 -12.47 -6.59 -0.38
N GLU A 53 -11.22 -6.93 -0.08
CA GLU A 53 -10.12 -5.98 0.09
C GLU A 53 -9.87 -5.18 -1.20
N ALA A 54 -9.80 -5.87 -2.35
CA ALA A 54 -9.61 -5.22 -3.64
C ALA A 54 -10.82 -4.33 -4.01
N GLN A 55 -12.04 -4.78 -3.71
CA GLN A 55 -13.27 -3.99 -3.92
C GLN A 55 -13.25 -2.69 -3.10
N ILE A 56 -12.86 -2.75 -1.82
CA ILE A 56 -12.78 -1.57 -0.95
C ILE A 56 -11.75 -0.56 -1.49
N MET A 57 -10.56 -1.03 -1.85
CA MET A 57 -9.52 -0.15 -2.39
C MET A 57 -9.93 0.45 -3.75
N GLN A 58 -10.65 -0.31 -4.57
CA GLN A 58 -11.22 0.19 -5.82
C GLN A 58 -12.20 1.33 -5.56
N GLU A 59 -13.17 1.16 -4.67
CA GLU A 59 -14.15 2.20 -4.34
C GLU A 59 -13.49 3.42 -3.70
N LEU A 60 -12.48 3.22 -2.84
CA LEU A 60 -11.70 4.32 -2.27
C LEU A 60 -10.97 5.11 -3.36
N SER A 61 -10.35 4.45 -4.34
CA SER A 61 -9.66 5.14 -5.44
C SER A 61 -10.61 5.99 -6.28
N LYS A 62 -11.83 5.50 -6.54
CA LYS A 62 -12.87 6.22 -7.30
C LYS A 62 -13.42 7.42 -6.52
N SER A 63 -13.60 7.26 -5.21
CA SER A 63 -14.17 8.28 -4.33
C SER A 63 -13.14 9.39 -4.05
N PHE A 64 -11.94 9.02 -3.63
CA PHE A 64 -10.89 9.95 -3.21
C PHE A 64 -10.21 10.66 -4.38
N LYS A 65 -10.14 10.02 -5.57
CA LYS A 65 -9.45 10.54 -6.77
C LYS A 65 -8.03 11.07 -6.46
N PRO A 66 -7.13 10.19 -6.01
CA PRO A 66 -5.80 10.59 -5.57
C PRO A 66 -4.98 11.16 -6.74
N HIS A 67 -4.15 12.16 -6.44
CA HIS A 67 -3.10 12.62 -7.35
C HIS A 67 -1.88 11.69 -7.37
N ILE A 68 -1.56 11.15 -6.19
CA ILE A 68 -0.46 10.21 -5.97
C ILE A 68 -1.02 8.99 -5.25
N TRP A 69 -0.67 7.81 -5.74
CA TRP A 69 -0.92 6.54 -5.06
C TRP A 69 0.37 5.76 -4.96
N VAL A 70 0.66 5.19 -3.79
CA VAL A 70 1.80 4.30 -3.63
C VAL A 70 1.35 2.95 -3.09
N ASN A 71 1.57 1.92 -3.90
CA ASN A 71 1.39 0.52 -3.55
C ASN A 71 2.71 0.01 -2.94
N VAL A 72 2.74 -0.25 -1.63
CA VAL A 72 3.99 -0.54 -0.90
C VAL A 72 4.15 -2.05 -0.73
N HIS A 73 5.31 -2.57 -1.17
CA HIS A 73 5.69 -3.97 -1.19
C HIS A 73 7.08 -4.16 -0.57
N SER A 74 7.45 -5.41 -0.37
CA SER A 74 8.82 -5.82 -0.06
C SER A 74 9.19 -7.05 -0.87
N GLY A 75 10.49 -7.32 -0.96
CA GLY A 75 11.11 -8.37 -1.77
C GLY A 75 12.39 -7.86 -2.43
N MET A 76 12.49 -6.54 -2.63
CA MET A 76 13.66 -5.83 -3.15
C MET A 76 13.64 -4.35 -2.72
N GLU A 77 14.60 -3.55 -3.20
CA GLU A 77 14.58 -2.08 -3.07
C GLU A 77 14.40 -1.42 -4.45
N ALA A 78 13.22 -0.87 -4.73
CA ALA A 78 12.91 -0.26 -6.03
C ALA A 78 11.76 0.76 -5.99
N LEU A 79 11.75 1.64 -7.00
CA LEU A 79 10.76 2.69 -7.22
C LEU A 79 10.14 2.48 -8.61
N PHE A 80 9.04 1.73 -8.66
CA PHE A 80 8.37 1.44 -9.92
C PHE A 80 7.24 2.42 -10.23
N MET A 81 7.08 2.63 -11.52
CA MET A 81 5.94 3.27 -12.15
C MET A 81 5.31 2.27 -13.13
N PRO A 82 4.10 2.53 -13.66
CA PRO A 82 3.51 1.69 -14.68
C PRO A 82 4.47 1.48 -15.87
N TYR A 83 4.35 0.38 -16.63
CA TYR A 83 3.42 -0.71 -16.40
C TYR A 83 4.07 -1.88 -15.65
N ASP A 84 3.26 -2.61 -14.89
CA ASP A 84 3.65 -3.90 -14.30
C ASP A 84 3.43 -5.05 -15.30
N HIS A 85 2.35 -5.00 -16.09
CA HIS A 85 2.01 -6.03 -17.09
C HIS A 85 2.76 -5.90 -18.43
N LYS A 86 3.59 -4.86 -18.59
CA LYS A 86 4.40 -4.62 -19.80
C LYS A 86 5.84 -4.29 -19.43
N ASN A 87 6.78 -4.65 -20.30
CA ASN A 87 8.20 -4.29 -20.19
C ASN A 87 8.49 -2.85 -20.69
N THR A 88 7.53 -1.95 -20.53
CA THR A 88 7.64 -0.57 -21.03
C THR A 88 6.94 0.36 -20.06
N THR A 89 7.49 1.54 -19.86
CA THR A 89 6.75 2.63 -19.22
C THR A 89 5.73 3.21 -20.20
N PRO A 90 4.65 3.87 -19.73
CA PRO A 90 3.78 4.65 -20.59
C PRO A 90 4.55 5.70 -21.38
N ASP A 91 3.95 6.19 -22.46
CA ASP A 91 4.53 7.22 -23.31
C ASP A 91 4.06 8.63 -22.91
N GLY A 92 4.80 9.64 -23.37
CA GLY A 92 4.39 11.04 -23.33
C GLY A 92 4.79 11.79 -22.05
N ALA A 93 4.41 13.07 -22.02
CA ALA A 93 4.85 14.00 -20.97
C ALA A 93 4.51 13.54 -19.53
N PRO A 94 3.31 12.98 -19.23
CA PRO A 94 3.01 12.49 -17.88
C PRO A 94 3.94 11.37 -17.41
N SER A 95 4.39 10.51 -18.32
CA SER A 95 5.33 9.43 -17.99
C SER A 95 6.72 9.96 -17.68
N HIS A 96 7.23 10.90 -18.49
CA HIS A 96 8.49 11.57 -18.20
C HIS A 96 8.46 12.31 -16.86
N LEU A 97 7.31 12.88 -16.52
CA LEU A 97 7.08 13.57 -15.26
C LEU A 97 7.17 12.62 -14.06
N MET A 98 6.42 11.51 -14.10
CA MET A 98 6.49 10.44 -13.09
C MET A 98 7.93 9.95 -12.91
N ARG A 99 8.61 9.64 -14.01
CA ARG A 99 10.00 9.19 -14.00
C ARG A 99 10.91 10.21 -13.33
N SER A 100 10.80 11.49 -13.69
CA SER A 100 11.61 12.56 -13.11
C SER A 100 11.39 12.70 -11.60
N VAL A 101 10.15 12.58 -11.13
CA VAL A 101 9.84 12.58 -9.69
C VAL A 101 10.52 11.42 -8.98
N LEU A 102 10.43 10.20 -9.53
CA LEU A 102 11.08 9.03 -8.95
C LEU A 102 12.61 9.12 -8.96
N GLU A 103 13.20 9.61 -10.05
CA GLU A 103 14.64 9.85 -10.15
C GLU A 103 15.11 10.89 -9.13
N ASN A 104 14.36 11.96 -8.90
CA ASN A 104 14.67 12.95 -7.85
C ASN A 104 14.59 12.35 -6.45
N VAL A 105 13.56 11.54 -6.16
CA VAL A 105 13.43 10.80 -4.89
C VAL A 105 14.62 9.86 -4.71
N ASN A 106 14.98 9.11 -5.75
CA ASN A 106 16.12 8.18 -5.76
C ASN A 106 17.44 8.91 -5.45
N HIS A 107 17.69 10.00 -6.16
CA HIS A 107 18.90 10.80 -5.99
C HIS A 107 19.02 11.39 -4.57
N ARG A 108 17.94 12.03 -4.09
CA ARG A 108 17.93 12.75 -2.80
C ARG A 108 17.98 11.82 -1.58
N ASN A 109 17.39 10.62 -1.66
CA ASN A 109 17.20 9.76 -0.50
C ASN A 109 17.97 8.43 -0.57
N PHE A 110 18.24 7.94 -1.78
CA PHE A 110 18.78 6.60 -2.01
C PHE A 110 20.14 6.61 -2.72
N GLN A 111 20.72 7.78 -3.03
CA GLN A 111 22.01 7.88 -3.73
C GLN A 111 22.01 7.11 -5.06
N ASP A 112 20.89 7.17 -5.77
CA ASP A 112 20.68 6.49 -7.06
C ASP A 112 20.83 4.96 -7.00
N SER A 113 20.64 4.36 -5.83
CA SER A 113 20.76 2.91 -5.63
C SER A 113 19.49 2.11 -5.99
N CYS A 114 18.31 2.74 -5.96
CA CYS A 114 17.08 2.03 -6.31
C CYS A 114 16.90 1.92 -7.83
N LEU A 115 16.30 0.80 -8.26
CA LEU A 115 15.84 0.66 -9.63
C LEU A 115 14.63 1.56 -9.88
N VAL A 116 14.63 2.29 -11.00
CA VAL A 116 13.54 3.19 -11.40
C VAL A 116 13.03 2.84 -12.80
N GLY A 117 11.74 2.55 -12.93
CA GLY A 117 11.14 2.27 -14.24
C GLY A 117 9.84 1.48 -14.16
N SER A 118 9.50 0.82 -15.27
CA SER A 118 8.33 -0.06 -15.34
C SER A 118 8.53 -1.25 -14.40
N GLY A 119 7.53 -1.58 -13.59
CA GLY A 119 7.59 -2.76 -12.72
C GLY A 119 7.85 -4.04 -13.51
N GLY A 120 7.16 -4.21 -14.64
CA GLY A 120 7.32 -5.37 -15.51
C GLY A 120 8.70 -5.46 -16.16
N GLY A 121 9.27 -4.30 -16.53
CA GLY A 121 10.55 -4.25 -17.24
C GLY A 121 11.79 -4.20 -16.36
N ALA A 122 11.71 -3.58 -15.18
CA ALA A 122 12.83 -3.42 -14.27
C ALA A 122 13.10 -4.71 -13.48
N VAL A 123 12.07 -5.48 -13.15
CA VAL A 123 12.19 -6.76 -12.43
C VAL A 123 12.41 -7.94 -13.38
N GLY A 124 11.97 -7.80 -14.64
CA GLY A 124 12.05 -8.88 -15.63
C GLY A 124 10.94 -9.93 -15.51
N TYR A 125 9.90 -9.64 -14.72
CA TYR A 125 8.69 -10.43 -14.57
C TYR A 125 7.45 -9.56 -14.84
N LEU A 126 6.49 -10.04 -15.62
CA LEU A 126 5.28 -9.27 -15.94
C LEU A 126 4.14 -9.65 -15.01
N ALA A 127 3.66 -8.70 -14.22
CA ALA A 127 2.54 -8.91 -13.31
C ALA A 127 1.25 -8.36 -13.92
N HIS A 128 0.24 -9.22 -14.06
CA HIS A 128 -1.08 -8.88 -14.60
C HIS A 128 -2.09 -8.64 -13.49
N GLY A 129 -3.07 -7.76 -13.71
CA GLY A 129 -4.10 -7.48 -12.72
C GLY A 129 -3.58 -6.76 -11.48
N THR A 130 -2.60 -5.87 -11.64
CA THR A 130 -2.02 -5.10 -10.52
C THR A 130 -2.81 -3.84 -10.19
N THR A 131 -2.63 -3.37 -8.95
CA THR A 131 -3.22 -2.12 -8.46
C THR A 131 -2.72 -0.92 -9.27
N THR A 132 -1.42 -0.85 -9.52
CA THR A 132 -0.75 0.29 -10.15
C THR A 132 -1.20 0.47 -11.59
N ASP A 133 -1.34 -0.63 -12.34
CA ASP A 133 -1.81 -0.58 -13.72
C ASP A 133 -3.28 -0.17 -13.82
N TYR A 134 -4.14 -0.67 -12.93
CA TYR A 134 -5.54 -0.24 -12.87
C TYR A 134 -5.67 1.25 -12.54
N LEU A 135 -4.90 1.74 -11.56
CA LEU A 135 -4.96 3.14 -11.18
C LEU A 135 -4.49 4.07 -12.30
N TYR A 136 -3.51 3.63 -13.09
CA TYR A 136 -3.05 4.37 -14.26
C TYR A 136 -4.04 4.32 -15.42
N ASP A 137 -4.43 3.12 -15.88
CA ASP A 137 -5.21 2.97 -17.12
C ASP A 137 -6.69 3.25 -16.92
N ILE A 138 -7.28 2.91 -15.76
CA ILE A 138 -8.72 3.02 -15.53
C ILE A 138 -9.05 4.21 -14.62
N ALA A 139 -8.44 4.29 -13.43
CA ALA A 139 -8.75 5.35 -12.48
C ALA A 139 -8.14 6.71 -12.85
N LYS A 140 -7.20 6.73 -13.81
CA LYS A 140 -6.51 7.93 -14.29
C LYS A 140 -5.82 8.73 -13.18
N VAL A 141 -5.28 8.02 -12.19
CA VAL A 141 -4.41 8.62 -11.18
C VAL A 141 -3.16 9.16 -11.89
N PRO A 142 -2.76 10.42 -11.67
CA PRO A 142 -1.60 11.03 -12.33
C PRO A 142 -0.28 10.32 -12.02
N MET A 143 -0.08 9.93 -10.76
CA MET A 143 1.17 9.35 -10.27
C MET A 143 0.93 8.10 -9.40
N PRO A 144 0.52 6.96 -9.99
CA PRO A 144 0.48 5.68 -9.29
C PRO A 144 1.86 5.02 -9.33
N PHE A 145 2.33 4.53 -8.19
CA PHE A 145 3.64 3.90 -8.06
C PHE A 145 3.56 2.58 -7.29
N THR A 146 4.51 1.69 -7.54
CA THR A 146 4.78 0.50 -6.72
C THR A 146 6.16 0.66 -6.09
N PHE A 147 6.25 0.70 -4.77
CA PHE A 147 7.52 0.83 -4.06
C PHE A 147 7.88 -0.47 -3.36
N GLU A 148 9.06 -0.99 -3.65
CA GLU A 148 9.65 -2.15 -2.98
C GLU A 148 10.62 -1.64 -1.93
N ILE A 149 10.31 -1.85 -0.64
CA ILE A 149 10.97 -1.12 0.44
C ILE A 149 12.10 -1.85 1.14
N TYR A 150 12.17 -3.16 0.96
CA TYR A 150 13.13 -4.01 1.63
C TYR A 150 13.23 -5.36 0.93
N GLY A 151 14.45 -5.87 0.75
CA GLY A 151 14.70 -7.26 0.41
C GLY A 151 16.04 -7.70 0.95
N ASP A 152 16.10 -8.88 1.57
CA ASP A 152 17.37 -9.49 1.98
C ASP A 152 17.76 -10.60 0.99
N GLU A 153 18.57 -10.25 -0.01
CA GLU A 153 19.11 -11.19 -1.00
C GLU A 153 19.99 -12.29 -0.39
N LYS A 154 20.44 -12.12 0.86
CA LYS A 154 21.26 -13.11 1.59
C LYS A 154 20.40 -14.05 2.44
N ALA A 155 19.09 -13.83 2.53
CA ALA A 155 18.19 -14.75 3.21
C ALA A 155 18.13 -16.08 2.46
N SER A 156 17.95 -17.17 3.21
CA SER A 156 17.65 -18.47 2.59
C SER A 156 16.28 -18.40 1.94
N THR A 157 16.09 -19.12 0.83
CA THR A 157 14.76 -19.29 0.20
C THR A 157 13.73 -19.92 1.15
N ASP A 158 14.19 -20.65 2.17
CA ASP A 158 13.33 -21.22 3.22
C ASP A 158 12.96 -20.21 4.32
N ASP A 159 13.62 -19.06 4.39
CA ASP A 159 13.37 -17.99 5.38
C ASP A 159 12.68 -16.78 4.74
N CYS A 160 11.47 -17.04 4.25
CA CYS A 160 10.61 -16.04 3.62
C CYS A 160 10.41 -14.81 4.51
N PHE A 161 10.23 -14.98 5.83
CA PHE A 161 10.02 -13.84 6.72
C PHE A 161 11.21 -12.87 6.67
N LYS A 162 12.44 -13.38 6.78
CA LYS A 162 13.65 -12.55 6.71
C LYS A 162 13.88 -11.95 5.33
N MET A 163 13.53 -12.68 4.27
CA MET A 163 13.65 -12.19 2.90
C MET A 163 12.84 -10.91 2.68
N PHE A 164 11.63 -10.86 3.25
CA PHE A 164 10.68 -9.76 3.07
C PHE A 164 10.61 -8.75 4.23
N ASN A 165 11.22 -9.06 5.39
CA ASN A 165 11.09 -8.23 6.58
C ASN A 165 12.43 -8.09 7.32
N PRO A 166 12.78 -6.87 7.77
CA PRO A 166 13.91 -6.68 8.66
C PRO A 166 13.64 -7.35 10.01
N VAL A 167 14.50 -8.29 10.39
CA VAL A 167 14.35 -9.11 11.61
C VAL A 167 14.98 -8.48 12.85
N ASP A 168 15.92 -7.55 12.67
CA ASP A 168 16.59 -6.84 13.75
C ASP A 168 16.16 -5.37 13.80
N LYS A 169 16.16 -4.81 15.02
CA LYS A 169 15.68 -3.44 15.27
C LYS A 169 16.48 -2.39 14.51
N ILE A 170 17.79 -2.58 14.33
CA ILE A 170 18.66 -1.59 13.68
C ILE A 170 18.30 -1.49 12.21
N THR A 171 18.14 -2.64 11.54
CA THR A 171 17.71 -2.68 10.14
C THR A 171 16.28 -2.18 9.99
N PHE A 172 15.36 -2.58 10.89
CA PHE A 172 13.99 -2.08 10.87
C PHE A 172 13.93 -0.54 10.96
N ASP A 173 14.59 0.05 11.97
CA ASP A 173 14.61 1.50 12.15
C ASP A 173 15.26 2.20 10.94
N ARG A 174 16.32 1.61 10.36
CA ARG A 174 16.96 2.15 9.16
C ARG A 174 16.00 2.16 7.97
N VAL A 175 15.31 1.06 7.71
CA VAL A 175 14.34 0.94 6.60
C VAL A 175 13.21 1.94 6.78
N ILE A 176 12.58 1.97 7.96
CA ILE A 176 11.47 2.90 8.24
C ILE A 176 11.92 4.35 8.10
N ASN A 177 13.04 4.75 8.69
CA ASN A 177 13.51 6.14 8.59
C ASN A 177 13.85 6.53 7.14
N LYS A 178 14.50 5.63 6.39
CA LYS A 178 14.86 5.86 4.98
C LYS A 178 13.59 6.04 4.13
N TRP A 179 12.59 5.19 4.28
CA TRP A 179 11.37 5.26 3.49
C TRP A 179 10.41 6.37 3.93
N CYS A 180 10.33 6.68 5.23
CA CYS A 180 9.62 7.88 5.70
C CYS A 180 10.16 9.15 5.04
N MET A 181 11.49 9.28 4.90
CA MET A 181 12.07 10.40 4.16
C MET A 181 11.73 10.36 2.67
N ALA A 182 11.77 9.19 2.04
CA ALA A 182 11.37 9.03 0.64
C ALA A 182 9.94 9.52 0.40
N PHE A 183 8.98 9.17 1.26
CA PHE A 183 7.59 9.61 1.13
C PHE A 183 7.44 11.11 1.27
N LEU A 184 8.15 11.73 2.23
CA LEU A 184 8.11 13.18 2.39
C LEU A 184 8.71 13.92 1.19
N ILE A 185 9.80 13.40 0.63
CA ILE A 185 10.39 13.93 -0.61
C ILE A 185 9.42 13.73 -1.78
N LEU A 186 8.77 12.57 -1.88
CA LEU A 186 7.76 12.29 -2.90
C LEU A 186 6.60 13.29 -2.84
N PHE A 187 6.09 13.60 -1.64
CA PHE A 187 5.04 14.61 -1.48
C PHE A 187 5.52 16.00 -1.92
N GLU A 188 6.76 16.38 -1.56
CA GLU A 188 7.35 17.65 -1.97
C GLU A 188 7.51 17.75 -3.49
N GLU A 189 8.07 16.71 -4.12
CA GLU A 189 8.24 16.64 -5.57
C GLU A 189 6.89 16.62 -6.29
N GLY A 190 5.94 15.81 -5.81
CA GLY A 190 4.61 15.72 -6.39
C GLY A 190 3.85 17.05 -6.37
N LEU A 191 3.91 17.80 -5.26
CA LEU A 191 3.28 19.13 -5.16
C LEU A 191 3.87 20.16 -6.12
N ARG A 192 5.17 20.07 -6.44
CA ARG A 192 5.81 20.96 -7.44
C ARG A 192 5.42 20.63 -8.87
N THR A 193 5.00 19.39 -9.09
CA THR A 193 4.95 18.77 -10.40
C THR A 193 3.51 18.67 -10.92
N LEU A 194 2.53 18.65 -10.02
CA LEU A 194 1.12 18.75 -10.36
C LEU A 194 0.78 20.19 -10.77
N PRO A 195 0.16 20.41 -11.95
CA PRO A 195 -0.25 21.74 -12.36
C PRO A 195 -1.35 22.31 -11.44
N ASP A 196 -1.39 23.65 -11.28
CA ASP A 196 -2.29 24.35 -10.35
C ASP A 196 -3.78 23.99 -10.53
N ASP A 197 -4.21 23.60 -11.75
CA ASP A 197 -5.57 23.16 -12.05
C ASP A 197 -5.93 21.77 -11.50
N GLN A 198 -4.92 20.94 -11.17
CA GLN A 198 -5.08 19.67 -10.46
C GLN A 198 -4.85 19.79 -8.95
N VAL A 199 -4.09 20.78 -8.50
CA VAL A 199 -3.84 21.02 -7.06
C VAL A 199 -5.06 21.65 -6.36
N VAL A 200 -5.96 22.30 -7.10
CA VAL A 200 -7.15 22.94 -6.54
C VAL A 200 -8.29 21.94 -6.40
N SER A 201 -8.46 21.41 -5.19
CA SER A 201 -9.81 21.15 -4.69
C SER A 201 -10.55 22.49 -4.70
N GLN A 202 -11.42 22.72 -5.69
CA GLN A 202 -12.39 23.83 -5.68
C GLN A 202 -13.47 23.64 -4.60
N GLY A 203 -13.39 22.59 -3.78
CA GLY A 203 -14.17 22.51 -2.55
C GLY A 203 -13.56 23.43 -1.50
N ALA A 204 -14.38 24.31 -0.93
CA ALA A 204 -14.09 24.93 0.36
C ALA A 204 -13.56 23.86 1.33
N LEU A 205 -12.64 24.24 2.22
CA LEU A 205 -12.08 23.35 3.25
C LEU A 205 -13.19 22.62 4.05
N ASP A 206 -14.39 23.19 4.03
CA ASP A 206 -15.67 22.76 4.55
C ASP A 206 -16.15 21.38 4.04
N ASN A 207 -15.60 20.86 2.94
CA ASN A 207 -15.98 19.55 2.35
C ASN A 207 -15.02 18.40 2.68
N TRP A 208 -13.96 18.65 3.45
CA TRP A 208 -13.14 17.56 3.98
C TRP A 208 -13.90 16.89 5.12
N VAL A 209 -14.41 15.68 4.88
CA VAL A 209 -14.90 14.81 5.95
C VAL A 209 -13.70 13.98 6.41
N PRO A 210 -13.10 14.23 7.59
CA PRO A 210 -12.17 13.28 8.18
C PRO A 210 -12.90 11.95 8.31
N MET A 211 -12.22 10.81 8.09
CA MET A 211 -12.77 9.52 8.50
C MET A 211 -12.86 9.47 10.04
N GLY A 212 -13.95 10.05 10.57
CA GLY A 212 -14.17 10.34 11.99
C GLY A 212 -14.92 11.67 12.18
N GLY A 213 -16.24 11.67 11.99
CA GLY A 213 -17.09 12.86 11.94
C GLY A 213 -17.17 13.75 13.20
N GLU A 214 -17.78 14.93 12.99
CA GLU A 214 -18.47 15.87 13.91
C GLU A 214 -17.82 16.31 15.25
N ILE A 215 -16.53 16.05 15.52
CA ILE A 215 -15.92 16.56 16.77
C ILE A 215 -15.25 17.95 16.61
N LEU A 216 -15.05 18.45 15.38
CA LEU A 216 -14.10 19.54 15.12
C LEU A 216 -14.67 20.91 14.70
N GLU A 217 -15.97 21.10 14.51
CA GLU A 217 -16.50 22.43 14.15
C GLU A 217 -16.29 23.49 15.25
N ARG A 218 -15.98 23.09 16.50
CA ARG A 218 -16.00 24.01 17.64
C ARG A 218 -14.70 24.79 17.87
N ASN A 219 -13.62 24.52 17.12
CA ASN A 219 -12.30 25.12 17.41
C ASN A 219 -11.70 25.96 16.27
N MET A 220 -12.31 26.02 15.08
CA MET A 220 -11.73 26.73 13.92
C MET A 220 -12.10 28.22 13.79
N ASP A 221 -12.98 28.75 14.64
CA ASP A 221 -13.37 30.18 14.59
C ASP A 221 -12.32 31.16 15.11
N GLN A 222 -11.15 30.69 15.56
CA GLN A 222 -10.10 31.57 16.07
C GLN A 222 -8.70 31.16 15.62
N LYS A 223 -8.29 31.72 14.47
CA LYS A 223 -7.06 32.52 14.29
C LYS A 223 -6.38 32.23 12.96
N SER A 224 -6.41 33.24 12.09
CA SER A 224 -5.55 33.38 10.93
C SER A 224 -4.24 34.07 11.34
N GLY A 225 -3.11 33.58 10.79
CA GLY A 225 -1.95 34.41 10.49
C GLY A 225 -0.59 33.94 11.04
N GLY A 226 0.31 33.55 10.14
CA GLY A 226 1.77 33.55 10.36
C GLY A 226 2.50 32.24 9.99
N GLU A 227 3.75 32.35 9.52
CA GLU A 227 4.64 31.23 9.11
C GLU A 227 4.87 30.15 10.20
N ASN A 228 4.52 30.42 11.46
CA ASN A 228 4.44 29.40 12.54
C ASN A 228 3.34 28.36 12.33
N GLY A 229 2.31 28.65 11.53
CA GLY A 229 1.19 27.73 11.28
C GLY A 229 1.58 26.48 10.49
N LYS A 230 2.69 26.50 9.74
CA LYS A 230 3.18 25.32 8.99
C LYS A 230 3.84 24.28 9.91
N LEU A 231 4.58 24.70 10.93
CA LEU A 231 5.16 23.79 11.92
C LEU A 231 4.08 23.24 12.86
N GLU A 232 3.14 24.11 13.28
CA GLU A 232 2.00 23.70 14.12
C GLU A 232 1.07 22.73 13.40
N GLY A 233 0.85 22.88 12.08
CA GLY A 233 0.06 21.94 11.28
C GLY A 233 0.71 20.54 11.15
N LEU A 234 2.03 20.48 11.06
CA LEU A 234 2.77 19.20 11.06
C LEU A 234 2.70 18.51 12.42
N ASP A 235 2.87 19.25 13.52
CA ASP A 235 2.75 18.71 14.88
C ASP A 235 1.32 18.25 15.20
N LEU A 236 0.31 18.98 14.71
CA LEU A 236 -1.10 18.59 14.80
C LEU A 236 -1.36 17.30 14.01
N GLY A 237 -0.90 17.22 12.76
CA GLY A 237 -1.00 16.00 11.95
C GLY A 237 -0.29 14.79 12.59
N MET A 238 0.85 15.00 13.26
CA MET A 238 1.58 13.96 13.97
C MET A 238 0.87 13.51 15.27
N GLN A 239 0.16 14.41 15.94
CA GLN A 239 -0.72 14.06 17.08
C GLN A 239 -1.97 13.30 16.62
N GLU A 240 -2.54 13.68 15.50
CA GLU A 240 -3.67 12.99 14.89
C GLU A 240 -3.26 11.57 14.47
N LEU A 241 -2.13 11.39 13.80
CA LEU A 241 -1.62 10.07 13.42
C LEU A 241 -1.40 9.15 14.62
N LYS A 242 -0.86 9.69 15.73
CA LYS A 242 -0.71 8.94 16.99
C LYS A 242 -2.07 8.55 17.59
N THR A 243 -3.08 9.39 17.45
CA THR A 243 -4.43 9.12 17.95
C THR A 243 -5.13 8.07 17.09
N TYR A 244 -5.04 8.17 15.76
CA TYR A 244 -5.54 7.16 14.83
C TYR A 244 -4.84 5.81 15.05
N PHE A 245 -3.53 5.80 15.26
CA PHE A 245 -2.80 4.57 15.58
C PHE A 245 -3.29 3.93 16.89
N ARG A 246 -3.57 4.73 17.93
CA ARG A 246 -4.15 4.24 19.19
C ARG A 246 -5.55 3.67 18.99
N LEU A 247 -6.40 4.33 18.21
CA LEU A 247 -7.75 3.88 17.89
C LEU A 247 -7.74 2.61 17.03
N PHE A 248 -6.84 2.53 16.05
CA PHE A 248 -6.63 1.35 15.23
C PHE A 248 -6.19 0.16 16.09
N MET A 249 -5.19 0.34 16.97
CA MET A 249 -4.77 -0.70 17.91
C MET A 249 -5.92 -1.12 18.84
N LEU A 250 -6.68 -0.16 19.39
CA LEU A 250 -7.85 -0.46 20.21
C LEU A 250 -8.90 -1.26 19.44
N SER A 251 -9.20 -0.87 18.20
CA SER A 251 -10.17 -1.57 17.34
C SER A 251 -9.71 -2.99 17.02
N THR A 252 -8.41 -3.19 16.77
CA THR A 252 -7.79 -4.50 16.52
C THR A 252 -7.88 -5.39 17.77
N PHE A 253 -7.59 -4.84 18.96
CA PHE A 253 -7.76 -5.56 20.22
C PHE A 253 -9.22 -5.93 20.50
N LEU A 254 -10.17 -5.03 20.21
CA LEU A 254 -11.59 -5.31 20.37
C LEU A 254 -12.09 -6.37 19.38
N LEU A 255 -11.66 -6.32 18.11
CA LEU A 255 -11.95 -7.33 17.10
C LEU A 255 -11.39 -8.70 17.50
N MET A 256 -10.14 -8.75 17.97
CA MET A 256 -9.54 -9.97 18.51
C MET A 256 -10.32 -10.50 19.72
N PHE A 257 -10.72 -9.63 20.65
CA PHE A 257 -11.52 -10.04 21.83
C PHE A 257 -12.90 -10.57 21.44
N MET A 258 -13.58 -9.92 20.48
CA MET A 258 -14.87 -10.38 19.97
C MET A 258 -14.75 -11.74 19.27
N PHE A 259 -13.68 -11.94 18.48
CA PHE A 259 -13.40 -13.19 17.80
C PHE A 259 -13.09 -14.32 18.80
N CYS A 260 -12.20 -14.07 19.77
CA CYS A 260 -11.89 -15.02 20.85
C CYS A 260 -13.13 -15.36 21.69
N SER A 261 -13.97 -14.37 22.01
CA SER A 261 -15.22 -14.58 22.75
C SER A 261 -16.22 -15.42 21.98
N ARG A 262 -16.30 -15.25 20.65
CA ARG A 262 -17.16 -16.04 19.77
C ARG A 262 -16.69 -17.49 19.65
N ILE A 263 -15.38 -17.70 19.51
CA ILE A 263 -14.78 -19.05 19.50
C ILE A 263 -14.99 -19.75 20.84
N SER A 264 -14.81 -19.04 21.96
CA SER A 264 -15.05 -19.58 23.30
C SER A 264 -16.51 -20.01 23.50
N LYS A 265 -17.48 -19.18 23.09
CA LYS A 265 -18.91 -19.50 23.16
C LYS A 265 -19.34 -20.67 22.26
N ASN A 266 -18.70 -20.83 21.10
CA ASN A 266 -18.96 -21.99 20.23
C ASN A 266 -18.37 -23.26 20.83
N ARG A 267 -17.15 -23.22 21.39
CA ARG A 267 -16.56 -24.35 22.11
C ARG A 267 -17.37 -24.79 23.32
N SER A 268 -17.95 -23.86 24.09
CA SER A 268 -18.81 -24.22 25.23
C SER A 268 -20.12 -24.89 24.80
N ARG A 269 -20.69 -24.48 23.66
CA ARG A 269 -21.88 -25.12 23.08
C ARG A 269 -21.59 -26.55 22.61
N ASP A 270 -20.48 -26.75 21.92
CA ASP A 270 -20.08 -28.09 21.45
C ASP A 270 -19.78 -29.05 22.62
N SER A 271 -19.24 -28.55 23.74
CA SER A 271 -19.03 -29.36 24.96
C SER A 271 -20.31 -29.69 25.72
N ASP A 272 -21.30 -28.81 25.70
CA ASP A 272 -22.60 -29.06 26.35
C ASP A 272 -23.44 -30.09 25.56
N GLU A 273 -23.36 -30.06 24.22
CA GLU A 273 -24.01 -31.05 23.33
C GLU A 273 -23.36 -32.44 23.41
N GLN A 274 -22.04 -32.53 23.69
CA GLN A 274 -21.37 -33.82 23.91
C GLN A 274 -21.59 -34.43 25.30
N SER A 275 -21.97 -33.63 26.32
CA SER A 275 -22.26 -34.17 27.66
C SER A 275 -23.71 -34.64 27.85
N THR A 276 -24.58 -34.35 26.88
CA THR A 276 -26.02 -34.68 26.91
C THR A 276 -26.42 -35.83 25.95
N ALA A 277 -25.44 -36.53 25.37
CA ALA A 277 -25.62 -37.74 24.56
C ALA A 277 -25.14 -39.01 25.28
#